data_AF-A0A7S1LR13-F1
#
_entry.id   AF-A0A7S1LR13-F1
#
_cell.length_a   1.000
_cell.length_b   1.000
_cell.length_c   1.000
_cell.angle_alpha   90.00
_cell.angle_beta   90.00
_cell.angle_gamma   90.00
#
_symmetry.space_group_name_H-M   'P 1'
#
loop_
_entity.id
_entity.type
_entity.pdbx_description
1 polymer ?
#
loop_
_entity_poly.entity_id
_entity_poly.type
_entity_poly.pdbx_seq_one_letter_code
_entity_poly.pdbx_strand_id
1 'polypeptide(L)'
;SRKGWVNAYDLHNWLSGQPHGLSAAPLEDVAAMLSPHSDQLGELRYEDFLRLVLPTNPEHAWLRDVVLARCSQGSWQNGSASAGHLSPDVAYRLCQLFEREMDMCRRLKFHRKTLRELMVHKESILRFLDSEQGVCAGMGGLLSPSAVRCVLTERLRALTWPQCAALLRRINPGDTCLAAFDTLAKYLSPPPPPL
;
A
#
# COMPACT_ATOMS: atom_id res chain seq x y z
N SER A 1 0.12 18.78 -7.40
CA SER A 1 0.36 17.62 -8.29
C SER A 1 0.06 17.90 -9.74
N ARG A 2 0.60 17.07 -10.64
CA ARG A 2 0.17 16.98 -12.05
C ARG A 2 -1.30 16.56 -12.16
N LYS A 3 -1.96 16.86 -13.28
CA LYS A 3 -3.35 16.44 -13.53
C LYS A 3 -3.47 14.91 -13.49
N GLY A 4 -4.35 14.40 -12.62
CA GLY A 4 -4.55 12.95 -12.43
C GLY A 4 -3.54 12.29 -11.49
N TRP A 5 -2.74 13.08 -10.77
CA TRP A 5 -1.79 12.61 -9.77
C TRP A 5 -2.13 13.20 -8.40
N VAL A 6 -1.83 12.43 -7.36
CA VAL A 6 -2.00 12.79 -5.96
C VAL A 6 -0.64 12.64 -5.28
N ASN A 7 -0.22 13.66 -4.55
CA ASN A 7 0.98 13.59 -3.73
C ASN A 7 0.59 13.62 -2.24
N ALA A 8 1.57 13.38 -1.36
CA ALA A 8 1.35 13.35 0.08
C ALA A 8 0.83 14.68 0.63
N TYR A 9 1.23 15.80 0.04
CA TYR A 9 0.81 17.14 0.44
C TYR A 9 -0.68 17.39 0.14
N ASP A 10 -1.14 17.02 -1.04
CA ASP A 10 -2.54 17.13 -1.45
C ASP A 10 -3.45 16.29 -0.54
N LEU A 11 -3.01 15.07 -0.24
CA LEU A 11 -3.74 14.18 0.67
C LEU A 11 -3.74 14.69 2.11
N HIS A 12 -2.60 15.19 2.61
CA HIS A 12 -2.48 15.79 3.93
C HIS A 12 -3.39 17.01 4.07
N ASN A 13 -3.45 17.90 3.07
CA ASN A 13 -4.34 19.05 3.09
C ASN A 13 -5.81 18.63 3.12
N TRP A 14 -6.19 17.62 2.34
CA TRP A 14 -7.55 17.08 2.39
C TRP A 14 -7.89 16.50 3.78
N LEU A 15 -6.96 15.75 4.37
CA LEU A 15 -7.09 15.17 5.72
C LEU A 15 -7.19 16.25 6.80
N SER A 16 -6.45 17.34 6.67
CA SER A 16 -6.49 18.47 7.63
C SER A 16 -7.85 19.15 7.70
N GLY A 17 -8.63 19.09 6.61
CA GLY A 17 -10.00 19.59 6.54
C GLY A 17 -11.07 18.60 7.02
N GLN A 18 -10.70 17.37 7.40
CA GLN A 18 -11.66 16.39 7.90
C GLN A 18 -11.85 16.51 9.41
N PRO A 19 -13.07 16.29 9.93
CA PRO A 19 -13.22 16.05 11.37
C PRO A 19 -12.41 14.79 11.76
N HIS A 20 -12.01 14.68 13.04
CA HIS A 20 -11.30 13.54 13.67
C HIS A 20 -9.77 13.64 13.77
N GLY A 21 -9.16 12.65 14.44
CA GLY A 21 -7.74 12.62 14.86
C GLY A 21 -6.73 12.60 13.72
N LEU A 22 -7.16 12.31 12.49
CA LEU A 22 -6.35 12.39 11.28
C LEU A 22 -6.01 13.81 10.83
N SER A 23 -6.79 14.79 11.24
CA SER A 23 -6.49 16.20 10.94
C SER A 23 -5.10 16.62 11.48
N ALA A 24 -4.63 15.94 12.53
CA ALA A 24 -3.32 16.13 13.14
C ALA A 24 -2.27 15.12 12.67
N ALA A 25 -2.56 14.30 11.63
CA ALA A 25 -1.59 13.34 11.11
C ALA A 25 -0.39 14.09 10.51
N PRO A 26 0.85 13.79 10.92
CA PRO A 26 2.01 14.47 10.37
C PRO A 26 2.17 14.11 8.89
N LEU A 27 2.58 15.08 8.07
CA LEU A 27 2.83 14.88 6.64
C LEU A 27 3.79 13.71 6.38
N GLU A 28 4.74 13.46 7.27
CA GLU A 28 5.67 12.33 7.19
C GLU A 28 4.97 10.97 7.21
N ASP A 29 3.92 10.81 8.02
CA ASP A 29 3.16 9.56 8.09
C ASP A 29 2.33 9.36 6.82
N VAL A 30 1.75 10.44 6.29
CA VAL A 30 1.02 10.44 5.01
C VAL A 30 1.95 10.11 3.85
N ALA A 31 3.15 10.69 3.83
CA ALA A 31 4.17 10.39 2.83
C ALA A 31 4.67 8.95 2.92
N ALA A 32 4.90 8.43 4.13
CA ALA A 32 5.31 7.05 4.35
C ALA A 32 4.24 6.04 3.90
N MET A 33 2.96 6.39 4.01
CA MET A 33 1.85 5.58 3.52
C MET A 33 1.82 5.51 1.98
N LEU A 34 2.07 6.62 1.28
CA LEU A 34 2.04 6.66 -0.19
C LEU A 34 3.34 6.16 -0.84
N SER A 35 4.47 6.30 -0.14
CA SER A 35 5.83 5.96 -0.60
C SER A 35 5.98 4.63 -1.34
N PRO A 36 5.35 3.50 -0.92
CA PRO A 36 5.51 2.22 -1.63
C PRO A 36 4.91 2.22 -3.03
N HIS A 37 4.01 3.16 -3.30
CA HIS A 37 3.18 3.24 -4.50
C HIS A 37 3.51 4.47 -5.35
N SER A 38 4.09 5.51 -4.75
CA SER A 38 4.53 6.72 -5.44
C SER A 38 5.68 6.47 -6.41
N ASP A 39 5.76 7.31 -7.43
CA ASP A 39 6.90 7.38 -8.36
C ASP A 39 8.13 8.05 -7.72
N GLN A 40 9.18 8.26 -8.51
CA GLN A 40 10.42 8.91 -8.05
C GLN A 40 10.23 10.37 -7.61
N LEU A 41 9.12 11.01 -8.00
CA LEU A 41 8.77 12.37 -7.63
C LEU A 41 7.85 12.40 -6.39
N GLY A 42 7.53 11.24 -5.81
CA GLY A 42 6.59 11.14 -4.69
C GLY A 42 5.13 11.29 -5.11
N GLU A 43 4.83 11.27 -6.41
CA GLU A 43 3.48 11.38 -6.96
C GLU A 43 2.88 9.98 -7.20
N LEU A 44 1.59 9.82 -6.92
CA LEU A 44 0.83 8.59 -7.16
C LEU A 44 -0.27 8.88 -8.17
N ARG A 45 -0.42 8.04 -9.22
CA ARG A 45 -1.54 8.20 -10.16
C ARG A 45 -2.84 7.98 -9.41
N TYR A 46 -3.84 8.80 -9.68
CA TYR A 46 -5.12 8.74 -8.97
C TYR A 46 -5.82 7.38 -9.12
N GLU A 47 -5.71 6.75 -10.28
CA GLU A 47 -6.21 5.38 -10.50
C GLU A 47 -5.51 4.36 -9.59
N ASP A 48 -4.19 4.50 -9.41
CA ASP A 48 -3.41 3.61 -8.56
C ASP A 48 -3.74 3.86 -7.09
N PHE A 49 -3.94 5.12 -6.69
CA PHE A 49 -4.48 5.46 -5.39
C PHE A 49 -5.84 4.80 -5.16
N LEU A 50 -6.78 4.91 -6.10
CA LEU A 50 -8.09 4.27 -6.01
C LEU A 50 -7.99 2.75 -5.91
N ARG A 51 -7.07 2.11 -6.62
CA ARG A 51 -6.81 0.67 -6.48
C ARG A 51 -6.33 0.29 -5.07
N LEU A 52 -5.70 1.21 -4.34
CA LEU A 52 -5.28 1.00 -2.95
C LEU A 52 -6.43 1.16 -1.96
N VAL A 53 -7.27 2.19 -2.13
CA VAL A 53 -8.35 2.50 -1.18
C VAL A 53 -9.64 1.71 -1.42
N LEU A 54 -9.89 1.26 -2.65
CA LEU A 54 -11.13 0.57 -3.00
C LEU A 54 -11.12 -0.90 -2.55
N PRO A 55 -12.28 -1.43 -2.13
CA PRO A 55 -12.41 -2.85 -1.82
C PRO A 55 -12.03 -3.71 -3.01
N THR A 56 -11.14 -4.68 -2.79
CA THR A 56 -10.67 -5.65 -3.80
C THR A 56 -11.37 -7.00 -3.70
N ASN A 57 -12.42 -7.13 -2.89
CA ASN A 57 -13.26 -8.33 -2.87
C ASN A 57 -13.92 -8.49 -4.26
N PRO A 58 -13.83 -9.66 -4.93
CA PRO A 58 -14.49 -9.90 -6.21
C PRO A 58 -16.00 -9.59 -6.19
N GLU A 59 -16.68 -9.76 -5.05
CA GLU A 59 -18.09 -9.40 -4.88
C GLU A 59 -18.36 -7.89 -5.04
N HIS A 60 -17.35 -7.05 -4.80
CA HIS A 60 -17.39 -5.60 -4.93
C HIS A 60 -16.57 -5.09 -6.13
N ALA A 61 -16.11 -5.99 -7.02
CA ALA A 61 -15.32 -5.62 -8.18
C ALA A 61 -16.05 -4.63 -9.09
N TRP A 62 -17.38 -4.78 -9.21
CA TRP A 62 -18.23 -3.85 -9.96
C TRP A 62 -18.14 -2.41 -9.44
N LEU A 63 -18.03 -2.21 -8.13
CA LEU A 63 -17.90 -0.88 -7.52
C LEU A 63 -16.58 -0.24 -7.93
N ARG A 64 -15.51 -1.04 -7.91
CA ARG A 64 -14.19 -0.61 -8.34
C ARG A 64 -14.19 -0.21 -9.82
N ASP A 65 -14.79 -1.04 -10.67
CA ASP A 65 -14.82 -0.80 -12.12
C ASP A 65 -15.67 0.43 -12.46
N VAL A 66 -16.79 0.63 -11.76
CA VAL A 66 -17.62 1.84 -11.89
C VAL A 66 -16.89 3.10 -11.44
N VAL A 67 -16.14 3.04 -10.33
CA VAL A 67 -15.37 4.18 -9.83
C VAL A 67 -14.21 4.51 -10.77
N LEU A 68 -13.45 3.52 -11.23
CA LEU A 68 -12.35 3.71 -12.17
C LEU A 68 -12.85 4.22 -13.54
N ALA A 69 -13.99 3.72 -14.03
CA ALA A 69 -14.59 4.20 -15.27
C ALA A 69 -14.96 5.69 -15.20
N ARG A 70 -15.49 6.16 -14.07
CA ARG A 70 -15.82 7.60 -13.87
C ARG A 70 -14.58 8.48 -13.78
N CYS A 71 -13.47 7.96 -13.27
CA CYS A 71 -12.22 8.73 -13.10
C CYS A 71 -11.53 9.04 -14.44
N SER A 72 -11.76 8.24 -15.47
CA SER A 72 -11.32 8.57 -16.83
C SER A 72 -11.92 9.87 -17.37
N GLN A 73 -13.00 10.38 -16.74
CA GLN A 73 -13.73 11.59 -17.15
C GLN A 73 -13.65 12.75 -16.13
N GLY A 74 -13.23 12.50 -14.87
CA GLY A 74 -13.33 13.47 -13.77
C GLY A 74 -11.99 14.06 -13.33
N SER A 75 -11.77 15.34 -13.65
CA SER A 75 -10.67 16.15 -13.13
C SER A 75 -10.94 16.52 -11.66
N TRP A 76 -9.99 16.28 -10.75
CA TRP A 76 -9.94 16.97 -9.45
C TRP A 76 -9.61 18.45 -9.72
N GLN A 77 -10.59 19.25 -10.13
CA GLN A 77 -10.46 20.70 -10.17
C GLN A 77 -10.70 21.24 -8.76
N ASN A 78 -9.63 21.69 -8.11
CA ASN A 78 -9.71 22.72 -7.09
C ASN A 78 -10.31 23.97 -7.75
N GLY A 79 -11.56 24.31 -7.44
CA GLY A 79 -12.07 25.67 -7.68
C GLY A 79 -13.49 25.84 -8.21
N SER A 80 -14.27 24.79 -8.48
CA SER A 80 -15.70 24.98 -8.78
C SER A 80 -16.57 24.44 -7.65
N ALA A 81 -17.30 25.33 -6.98
CA ALA A 81 -18.12 25.10 -5.80
C ALA A 81 -19.35 24.18 -6.01
N SER A 82 -19.38 23.38 -7.08
CA SER A 82 -20.41 22.34 -7.28
C SER A 82 -19.90 20.99 -7.79
N ALA A 83 -18.59 20.82 -7.99
CA ALA A 83 -18.03 19.56 -8.50
C ALA A 83 -17.48 18.69 -7.36
N GLY A 84 -18.28 17.70 -6.92
CA GLY A 84 -17.73 16.46 -6.36
C GLY A 84 -17.30 16.47 -4.89
N HIS A 85 -18.09 17.09 -4.00
CA HIS A 85 -17.93 16.82 -2.58
C HIS A 85 -18.24 15.34 -2.30
N LEU A 86 -17.26 14.61 -1.75
CA LEU A 86 -17.49 13.28 -1.19
C LEU A 86 -18.59 13.39 -0.14
N SER A 87 -19.54 12.45 -0.13
CA SER A 87 -20.55 12.46 0.92
C SER A 87 -19.86 12.34 2.30
N PRO A 88 -20.42 12.95 3.35
CA PRO A 88 -19.83 12.89 4.69
C PRO A 88 -19.54 11.45 5.14
N ASP A 89 -20.43 10.51 4.81
CA ASP A 89 -20.25 9.09 5.12
C ASP A 89 -19.04 8.48 4.41
N VAL A 90 -18.83 8.81 3.13
CA VAL A 90 -17.67 8.31 2.36
C VAL A 90 -16.39 8.93 2.88
N ALA A 91 -16.39 10.23 3.16
CA ALA A 91 -15.25 10.92 3.74
C ALA A 91 -14.87 10.30 5.11
N TYR A 92 -15.87 10.05 5.97
CA TYR A 92 -15.68 9.39 7.26
C TYR A 92 -15.06 7.99 7.12
N ARG A 93 -15.58 7.16 6.20
CA ARG A 93 -15.04 5.81 5.97
C ARG A 93 -13.60 5.84 5.43
N LEU A 94 -13.29 6.78 4.56
CA LEU A 94 -11.92 6.99 4.07
C LEU A 94 -10.99 7.40 5.21
N CYS A 95 -11.43 8.30 6.10
CA CYS A 95 -10.69 8.63 7.32
C CYS A 95 -10.40 7.37 8.16
N GLN A 96 -11.42 6.55 8.46
CA GLN A 96 -11.20 5.31 9.21
C GLN A 96 -10.19 4.36 8.54
N LEU A 97 -10.17 4.31 7.21
CA LEU A 97 -9.21 3.51 6.46
C LEU A 97 -7.79 4.09 6.57
N PHE A 98 -7.63 5.41 6.42
CA PHE A 98 -6.34 6.07 6.57
C PHE A 98 -5.78 5.94 7.98
N GLU A 99 -6.59 6.05 9.03
CA GLU A 99 -6.14 5.81 10.42
C GLU A 99 -5.48 4.44 10.56
N ARG A 100 -6.17 3.40 10.08
CA ARG A 100 -5.68 2.03 10.15
C ARG A 100 -4.41 1.83 9.32
N GLU A 101 -4.35 2.44 8.15
CA GLU A 101 -3.18 2.31 7.27
C GLU A 101 -1.96 3.02 7.88
N MET A 102 -2.12 4.22 8.43
CA MET A 102 -1.05 4.93 9.12
C MET A 102 -0.55 4.19 10.36
N ASP A 103 -1.45 3.66 11.20
CA ASP A 103 -1.07 2.88 12.37
C ASP A 103 -0.26 1.64 11.98
N MET A 104 -0.64 0.99 10.89
CA MET A 104 0.12 -0.11 10.33
C MET A 104 1.48 0.36 9.79
N CYS A 105 1.56 1.49 9.10
CA CYS A 105 2.82 2.07 8.63
C CYS A 105 3.77 2.37 9.81
N ARG A 106 3.28 2.89 10.93
CA ARG A 106 4.07 3.11 12.15
C ARG A 106 4.62 1.81 12.73
N ARG A 107 3.79 0.76 12.81
CA ARG A 107 4.23 -0.58 13.26
C ARG A 107 5.28 -1.16 12.32
N LEU A 108 5.08 -1.02 11.01
CA LEU A 108 6.07 -1.44 10.01
C LEU A 108 7.39 -0.68 10.18
N LYS A 109 7.35 0.64 10.37
CA LYS A 109 8.54 1.47 10.62
C LYS A 109 9.29 0.98 11.86
N PHE A 110 8.58 0.67 12.94
CA PHE A 110 9.16 0.08 14.14
C PHE A 110 9.85 -1.27 13.86
N HIS A 111 9.15 -2.22 13.23
CA HIS A 111 9.73 -3.53 12.93
C HIS A 111 10.91 -3.47 11.96
N ARG A 112 10.87 -2.58 10.96
CA ARG A 112 12.01 -2.34 10.06
C ARG A 112 13.23 -1.83 10.80
N LYS A 113 13.05 -0.95 11.79
CA LYS A 113 14.13 -0.48 12.66
C LYS A 113 14.73 -1.64 13.44
N THR A 114 13.90 -2.50 14.03
CA THR A 114 14.35 -3.70 14.75
C THR A 114 15.12 -4.67 13.84
N LEU A 115 14.63 -4.93 12.62
CA LEU A 115 15.34 -5.79 11.65
C LEU A 115 16.72 -5.22 11.30
N ARG A 116 16.82 -3.90 11.15
CA ARG A 116 18.10 -3.23 10.90
C ARG A 116 19.06 -3.35 12.08
N GLU A 117 18.58 -3.17 13.31
CA GLU A 117 19.38 -3.33 14.53
C GLU A 117 19.92 -4.77 14.67
N LEU A 118 19.16 -5.76 14.18
CA LEU A 118 19.57 -7.16 14.10
C LEU A 118 20.41 -7.50 12.86
N MET A 119 20.83 -6.50 12.07
CA MET A 119 21.60 -6.67 10.82
C MET A 119 20.93 -7.61 9.80
N VAL A 120 19.59 -7.65 9.80
CA VAL A 120 18.82 -8.41 8.82
C VAL A 120 18.67 -7.56 7.56
N HIS A 121 19.51 -7.86 6.57
CA HIS A 121 19.48 -7.20 5.27
C HIS A 121 18.54 -7.90 4.28
N LYS A 122 18.16 -7.17 3.22
CA LYS A 122 17.33 -7.69 2.13
C LYS A 122 17.89 -8.99 1.56
N GLU A 123 19.21 -9.06 1.40
CA GLU A 123 19.94 -10.21 0.86
C GLU A 123 19.88 -11.42 1.80
N SER A 124 19.80 -11.19 3.11
CA SER A 124 19.62 -12.26 4.11
C SER A 124 18.20 -12.82 4.06
N ILE A 125 17.20 -11.95 3.86
CA ILE A 125 15.81 -12.35 3.68
C ILE A 125 15.64 -13.13 2.37
N LEU A 126 16.23 -12.63 1.27
CA LEU A 126 16.20 -13.31 -0.02
C LEU A 126 16.86 -14.69 0.08
N ARG A 127 18.07 -14.79 0.66
CA ARG A 127 18.75 -16.07 0.86
C ARG A 127 17.96 -17.03 1.74
N PHE A 128 17.31 -16.52 2.78
CA PHE A 128 16.41 -17.33 3.60
C PHE A 128 15.26 -17.89 2.77
N LEU A 129 14.56 -17.05 2.01
CA LEU A 129 13.46 -17.50 1.15
C LEU A 129 13.93 -18.42 0.01
N ASP A 130 15.12 -18.19 -0.57
CA ASP A 130 15.72 -19.07 -1.58
C ASP A 130 16.09 -20.44 -1.00
N SER A 131 16.52 -20.49 0.27
CA SER A 131 16.83 -21.75 0.96
C SER A 131 15.58 -22.56 1.28
N GLU A 132 14.41 -21.92 1.27
CA GLU A 132 13.13 -22.57 1.50
C GLU A 132 12.57 -23.17 0.20
N GLN A 133 12.55 -24.51 0.15
CA GLN A 133 12.07 -25.24 -1.03
C GLN A 133 10.70 -24.75 -1.49
N GLY A 134 10.66 -24.25 -2.74
CA GLY A 134 9.44 -23.85 -3.43
C GLY A 134 9.01 -22.39 -3.25
N VAL A 135 9.65 -21.60 -2.37
CA VAL A 135 9.30 -20.18 -2.18
C VAL A 135 9.80 -19.32 -3.33
N CYS A 136 11.07 -19.48 -3.69
CA CYS A 136 11.65 -18.89 -4.86
C CYS A 136 11.63 -19.91 -6.00
N ALA A 137 11.08 -19.53 -7.16
CA ALA A 137 10.86 -20.45 -8.29
C ALA A 137 12.16 -20.87 -9.02
N GLY A 138 13.33 -20.83 -8.36
CA GLY A 138 14.64 -21.06 -8.97
C GLY A 138 15.07 -19.97 -9.97
N MET A 139 14.30 -18.88 -10.09
CA MET A 139 14.43 -17.86 -11.14
C MET A 139 14.86 -16.49 -10.57
N GLY A 140 15.78 -16.47 -9.60
CA GLY A 140 16.50 -15.26 -9.18
C GLY A 140 15.63 -14.07 -8.77
N GLY A 141 14.85 -14.20 -7.69
CA GLY A 141 14.09 -13.08 -7.12
C GLY A 141 12.60 -13.05 -7.49
N LEU A 142 12.05 -14.14 -8.01
CA LEU A 142 10.59 -14.32 -8.17
C LEU A 142 10.05 -15.24 -7.07
N LEU A 143 8.98 -14.78 -6.41
CA LEU A 143 8.28 -15.46 -5.33
C LEU A 143 7.02 -16.13 -5.84
N SER A 144 6.78 -17.37 -5.43
CA SER A 144 5.49 -18.03 -5.59
C SER A 144 4.54 -17.60 -4.47
N PRO A 145 3.40 -16.95 -4.75
CA PRO A 145 2.44 -16.53 -3.72
C PRO A 145 1.93 -17.68 -2.86
N SER A 146 1.73 -18.87 -3.45
CA SER A 146 1.25 -20.06 -2.73
C SER A 146 2.30 -20.58 -1.74
N ALA A 147 3.58 -20.52 -2.09
CA ALA A 147 4.67 -20.93 -1.24
C ALA A 147 4.98 -19.92 -0.13
N VAL A 148 4.95 -18.61 -0.46
CA VAL A 148 5.00 -17.53 0.54
C VAL A 148 3.90 -17.70 1.58
N ARG A 149 2.68 -18.05 1.14
CA ARG A 149 1.57 -18.35 2.05
C ARG A 149 1.89 -19.51 2.98
N CYS A 150 2.27 -20.66 2.43
CA CYS A 150 2.61 -21.85 3.21
C CYS A 150 3.68 -21.54 4.28
N VAL A 151 4.75 -20.83 3.92
CA VAL A 151 5.79 -20.44 4.86
C VAL A 151 5.26 -19.51 5.96
N LEU A 152 4.54 -18.45 5.60
CA LEU A 152 4.09 -17.44 6.56
C LEU A 152 2.96 -17.92 7.49
N THR A 153 2.05 -18.77 7.00
CA THR A 153 0.87 -19.20 7.77
C THR A 153 1.05 -20.55 8.43
N GLU A 154 1.64 -21.53 7.74
CA GLU A 154 1.68 -22.92 8.24
C GLU A 154 2.97 -23.19 9.00
N ARG A 155 4.12 -22.79 8.44
CA ARG A 155 5.43 -23.10 9.01
C ARG A 155 5.87 -22.13 10.08
N LEU A 156 5.92 -20.83 9.76
CA LEU A 156 6.33 -19.79 10.71
C LEU A 156 5.21 -19.40 11.66
N ARG A 157 3.95 -19.65 11.26
CA ARG A 157 2.74 -19.19 11.98
C ARG A 157 2.79 -17.69 12.31
N ALA A 158 3.48 -16.92 11.47
CA ALA A 158 3.73 -15.52 11.68
C ALA A 158 2.52 -14.67 11.30
N LEU A 159 1.71 -15.15 10.35
CA LEU A 159 0.49 -14.50 9.89
C LEU A 159 -0.70 -15.45 9.89
N THR A 160 -1.88 -14.89 10.17
CA THR A 160 -3.15 -15.54 9.86
C THR A 160 -3.39 -15.57 8.34
N TRP A 161 -4.27 -16.46 7.89
CA TRP A 161 -4.64 -16.55 6.47
C TRP A 161 -5.14 -15.22 5.87
N PRO A 162 -6.02 -14.44 6.54
CA PRO A 162 -6.44 -13.14 6.04
C PRO A 162 -5.31 -12.12 5.94
N GLN A 163 -4.39 -12.11 6.91
CA GLN A 163 -3.22 -11.22 6.90
C GLN A 163 -2.26 -11.57 5.77
N CYS A 164 -2.02 -12.87 5.54
CA CYS A 164 -1.18 -13.32 4.44
C CYS A 164 -1.81 -12.98 3.08
N ALA A 165 -3.13 -13.20 2.93
CA ALA A 165 -3.86 -12.81 1.73
C ALA A 165 -3.81 -11.28 1.48
N ALA A 166 -3.80 -10.46 2.54
CA ALA A 166 -3.62 -9.01 2.41
C ALA A 166 -2.19 -8.65 1.96
N LEU A 167 -1.17 -9.29 2.51
CA LEU A 167 0.22 -9.10 2.09
C LEU A 167 0.43 -9.48 0.62
N LEU A 168 -0.06 -10.66 0.21
CA LEU A 168 0.06 -11.16 -1.15
C LEU A 168 -0.61 -10.21 -2.16
N ARG A 169 -1.78 -9.67 -1.83
CA ARG A 169 -2.46 -8.65 -2.65
C ARG A 169 -1.64 -7.37 -2.83
N ARG A 170 -0.84 -6.98 -1.82
CA ARG A 170 0.02 -5.78 -1.91
C ARG A 170 1.27 -6.01 -2.75
N ILE A 171 1.90 -7.18 -2.63
CA ILE A 171 3.12 -7.49 -3.39
C ILE A 171 2.84 -8.00 -4.81
N ASN A 172 1.59 -8.41 -5.08
CA ASN A 172 1.14 -8.93 -6.37
C ASN A 172 -0.26 -8.41 -6.75
N PRO A 173 -0.41 -7.11 -7.04
CA PRO A 173 -1.72 -6.51 -7.33
C PRO A 173 -2.35 -7.00 -8.64
N GLY A 174 -1.54 -7.51 -9.57
CA GLY A 174 -1.99 -8.08 -10.84
C GLY A 174 -2.41 -9.55 -10.77
N ASP A 175 -2.34 -10.16 -9.59
CA ASP A 175 -2.63 -11.58 -9.35
C ASP A 175 -1.87 -12.54 -10.31
N THR A 176 -0.63 -12.20 -10.64
CA THR A 176 0.21 -13.03 -11.50
C THR A 176 0.67 -14.28 -10.76
N CYS A 177 1.03 -15.34 -11.49
CA CYS A 177 1.49 -16.59 -10.88
C CYS A 177 2.76 -16.41 -10.01
N LEU A 178 3.57 -15.39 -10.32
CA LEU A 178 4.79 -15.04 -9.58
C LEU A 178 4.77 -13.55 -9.20
N ALA A 179 5.35 -13.22 -8.05
CA ALA A 179 5.54 -11.86 -7.58
C ALA A 179 7.03 -11.51 -7.52
N ALA A 180 7.42 -10.31 -7.92
CA ALA A 180 8.81 -9.87 -7.79
C ALA A 180 9.17 -9.68 -6.31
N PHE A 181 10.28 -10.27 -5.88
CA PHE A 181 10.80 -10.10 -4.52
C PHE A 181 11.08 -8.63 -4.22
N ASP A 182 11.50 -7.84 -5.20
CA ASP A 182 11.69 -6.40 -5.04
C ASP A 182 10.44 -5.68 -4.54
N THR A 183 9.25 -6.12 -4.95
CA THR A 183 8.00 -5.56 -4.46
C THR A 183 7.80 -5.90 -2.99
N LEU A 184 8.07 -7.14 -2.56
CA LEU A 184 8.06 -7.50 -1.15
C LEU A 184 9.15 -6.74 -0.37
N ALA A 185 10.33 -6.58 -0.94
CA ALA A 185 11.45 -5.88 -0.33
C ALA A 185 11.12 -4.41 -0.07
N LYS A 186 10.34 -3.73 -0.92
CA LYS A 186 9.83 -2.37 -0.61
C LYS A 186 9.02 -2.29 0.68
N TYR A 187 8.35 -3.38 1.07
CA TYR A 187 7.62 -3.47 2.34
C TYR A 187 8.51 -3.85 3.53
N LEU A 188 9.68 -4.44 3.29
CA LEU A 188 10.61 -4.87 4.33
C LEU A 188 11.77 -3.90 4.54
N SER A 189 12.13 -3.14 3.51
CA SER A 189 13.18 -2.14 3.52
C SER A 189 12.65 -0.80 4.02
N PRO A 190 13.45 -0.01 4.74
CA PRO A 190 13.08 1.37 5.08
C PRO A 190 12.82 2.18 3.81
N PRO A 191 11.89 3.16 3.85
CA PRO A 191 11.75 4.08 2.72
C PRO A 191 13.08 4.82 2.52
N PRO A 192 13.43 5.17 1.27
CA PRO A 192 14.58 6.03 1.01
C PRO A 192 14.43 7.34 1.79
N PRO A 193 15.54 7.97 2.26
CA PRO A 193 15.46 9.27 2.88
C PRO A 193 14.80 10.27 1.91
N PRO A 194 13.96 11.19 2.41
CA PRO A 194 13.43 12.26 1.57
C PRO A 194 14.62 13.06 1.00
N LEU A 195 14.57 13.32 -0.32
CA LEU A 195 15.50 14.21 -1.02
C LEU A 195 15.27 15.66 -0.59
#